data_AF-A0A6J0LWP1-F1
#
_entry.id   AF-A0A6J0LWP1-F1
#
_cell.length_a   1.000
_cell.length_b   1.000
_cell.length_c   1.000
_cell.angle_alpha   90.00
_cell.angle_beta   90.00
_cell.angle_gamma   90.00
#
_symmetry.space_group_name_H-M   'P 1'
#
loop_
_entity.id
_entity.type
_entity.pdbx_description
1 polymer ?
#
loop_
_entity_poly.entity_id
_entity_poly.type
_entity_poly.pdbx_seq_one_letter_code
_entity_poly.pdbx_strand_id
1 'polypeptide(L)'
;MTSGLQRSATVSEALVNGSWWLSTSRSRNRIITLLKESLPDPLPISQSEEEDEYKWKIGANTPKPSFSSADTWEHLYNTHPEVDWHQSVWFKGAIQKHTFITWLTKLNRLSTKERMHYWNPQVWSFFLSRLHLVPPNLLDDAIGWLKAPTRNKNVNLIAKLAFQATLYGIWKERNTRIHSNVNRPASSIIAEIQLVIE
;
A
#
# COMPACT_ATOMS: atom_id res chain seq x y z
N MET A 1 -7.36 35.32 -14.17
CA MET A 1 -6.14 35.52 -15.00
C MET A 1 -5.22 36.48 -14.26
N THR A 2 -4.21 35.97 -13.56
CA THR A 2 -3.26 36.78 -12.77
C THR A 2 -1.99 37.14 -13.55
N SER A 3 -1.65 36.41 -14.61
CA SER A 3 -0.42 36.58 -15.41
C SER A 3 -0.63 37.19 -16.80
N GLY A 4 -1.87 37.37 -17.25
CA GLY A 4 -2.21 37.91 -18.58
C GLY A 4 -1.96 36.97 -19.77
N LEU A 5 -1.38 35.78 -19.54
CA LEU A 5 -1.16 34.77 -20.59
C LEU A 5 -2.42 33.92 -20.78
N GLN A 6 -2.73 33.56 -22.04
CA GLN A 6 -3.81 32.61 -22.32
C GLN A 6 -3.42 31.20 -21.85
N ARG A 7 -4.42 30.40 -21.44
CA ARG A 7 -4.19 29.05 -20.91
C ARG A 7 -3.55 28.11 -21.93
N SER A 8 -3.84 28.31 -23.22
CA SER A 8 -3.33 27.51 -24.33
C SER A 8 -2.08 28.12 -25.00
N ALA A 9 -1.53 29.19 -24.43
CA ALA A 9 -0.39 29.84 -25.05
C ALA A 9 0.85 28.93 -25.04
N THR A 10 1.58 28.90 -26.14
CA THR A 10 2.83 28.14 -26.24
C THR A 10 3.97 28.85 -25.51
N VAL A 11 5.09 28.15 -25.29
CA VAL A 11 6.30 28.76 -24.73
C VAL A 11 6.84 29.85 -25.66
N SER A 12 6.76 29.67 -26.98
CA SER A 12 7.19 30.68 -27.95
C SER A 12 6.31 31.94 -27.91
N GLU A 13 5.00 31.81 -27.73
CA GLU A 13 4.08 32.95 -27.56
C GLU A 13 4.31 33.69 -26.24
N ALA A 14 4.85 33.01 -25.23
CA ALA A 14 5.23 33.60 -23.96
C ALA A 14 6.55 34.41 -24.04
N LEU A 15 7.31 34.30 -25.13
CA LEU A 15 8.52 35.07 -25.38
C LEU A 15 8.23 36.28 -26.26
N VAL A 16 8.47 37.49 -25.73
CA VAL A 16 8.29 38.77 -26.42
C VAL A 16 9.65 39.45 -26.57
N ASN A 17 10.08 39.70 -27.80
CA ASN A 17 11.37 40.34 -28.12
C ASN A 17 12.57 39.65 -27.45
N GLY A 18 12.58 38.31 -27.41
CA GLY A 18 13.67 37.52 -26.81
C GLY A 18 13.67 37.51 -25.28
N SER A 19 12.59 37.94 -24.63
CA SER A 19 12.44 37.92 -23.17
C SER A 19 11.08 37.36 -22.76
N TRP A 20 10.96 36.80 -21.56
CA TRP A 20 9.66 36.39 -21.02
C TRP A 20 8.68 37.56 -20.97
N TRP A 21 7.41 37.33 -21.30
CA TRP A 21 6.35 38.36 -21.31
C TRP A 21 6.20 39.12 -19.98
N LEU A 22 6.57 38.49 -18.85
CA LEU A 22 6.55 39.10 -17.53
C LEU A 22 7.79 39.92 -17.21
N SER A 23 8.88 39.85 -17.98
CA SER A 23 10.17 40.49 -17.66
C SER A 23 10.01 41.99 -17.38
N THR A 24 9.19 42.69 -18.17
CA THR A 24 8.91 44.14 -18.02
C THR A 24 7.87 44.48 -16.94
N SER A 25 7.19 43.49 -16.37
CA SER A 25 6.17 43.69 -15.34
C SER A 25 6.77 44.27 -14.06
N ARG A 26 6.24 45.40 -13.60
CA ARG A 26 6.62 46.04 -12.32
C ARG A 26 5.73 45.64 -11.14
N SER A 27 4.89 44.60 -11.33
CA SER A 27 3.96 44.15 -10.30
C SER A 27 4.69 43.63 -9.06
N ARG A 28 4.20 44.01 -7.88
CA ARG A 28 4.67 43.49 -6.58
C ARG A 28 3.95 42.21 -6.14
N ASN A 29 3.15 41.61 -7.02
CA ASN A 29 2.44 40.38 -6.71
C ASN A 29 3.44 39.22 -6.51
N ARG A 30 3.35 38.54 -5.36
CA ARG A 30 4.27 37.46 -4.98
C ARG A 30 4.31 36.31 -6.00
N ILE A 31 3.18 35.99 -6.63
CA ILE A 31 3.10 34.94 -7.67
C ILE A 31 3.91 35.37 -8.90
N ILE A 32 3.79 36.64 -9.33
CA ILE A 32 4.55 37.15 -10.47
C ILE A 32 6.05 37.18 -10.16
N THR A 33 6.45 37.55 -8.94
CA THR A 33 7.85 37.50 -8.51
C THR A 33 8.39 36.07 -8.52
N LEU A 34 7.66 35.11 -7.95
CA LEU A 34 8.05 33.69 -7.95
C LEU A 34 8.17 33.12 -9.36
N LEU A 35 7.25 33.48 -10.27
CA LEU A 35 7.33 33.06 -11.67
C LEU A 35 8.60 33.59 -12.33
N LYS A 36 8.94 34.88 -12.13
CA LYS A 36 10.19 35.46 -12.66
C LYS A 36 11.44 34.75 -12.15
N GLU A 37 11.46 34.39 -10.87
CA GLU A 37 12.59 33.69 -10.24
C GLU A 37 12.72 32.24 -10.72
N SER A 38 11.63 31.64 -11.21
CA SER A 38 11.58 30.23 -11.63
C SER A 38 11.82 30.04 -13.13
N LEU A 39 11.72 31.09 -13.93
CA LEU A 39 11.87 31.01 -15.39
C LEU A 39 13.35 30.99 -15.77
N PRO A 40 13.78 30.05 -16.64
CA PRO A 40 15.16 29.95 -17.09
C PRO A 40 15.51 31.08 -18.07
N ASP A 41 16.78 31.17 -18.47
CA ASP A 41 17.20 32.06 -19.54
C ASP A 41 16.42 31.74 -20.85
N PRO A 42 15.75 32.72 -21.47
CA PRO A 42 15.01 32.51 -22.71
C PRO A 42 15.89 32.29 -23.94
N LEU A 43 17.16 32.73 -23.94
CA LEU A 43 18.00 32.69 -25.14
C LEU A 43 18.20 31.27 -25.69
N PRO A 44 18.60 30.27 -24.87
CA PRO A 44 18.79 28.89 -25.34
C PRO A 44 17.49 28.23 -25.82
N ILE A 45 16.35 28.61 -25.25
CA ILE A 45 15.03 28.07 -25.62
C ILE A 45 14.63 28.59 -26.99
N SER A 46 14.85 29.89 -27.24
CA SER A 46 14.48 30.54 -28.50
C SER A 46 15.32 30.10 -29.70
N GLN A 47 16.53 29.59 -29.45
CA GLN A 47 17.47 29.15 -30.48
C GLN A 47 17.50 27.62 -30.64
N SER A 48 16.73 26.89 -29.84
CA SER A 48 16.67 25.44 -29.89
C SER A 48 15.96 24.98 -31.17
N GLU A 49 16.63 24.18 -31.99
CA GLU A 49 16.03 23.45 -33.12
C GLU A 49 15.57 22.04 -32.73
N GLU A 50 15.84 21.62 -31.49
CA GLU A 50 15.43 20.32 -30.95
C GLU A 50 13.90 20.24 -30.81
N GLU A 51 13.35 19.04 -31.05
CA GLU A 51 11.93 18.77 -30.83
C GLU A 51 11.58 18.73 -29.33
N ASP A 52 10.35 19.13 -29.00
CA ASP A 52 9.84 19.11 -27.63
C ASP A 52 9.74 17.66 -27.10
N GLU A 53 10.48 17.37 -26.02
CA GLU A 53 10.42 16.07 -25.32
C GLU A 53 9.77 16.19 -23.93
N TYR A 54 8.83 15.29 -23.64
CA TYR A 54 8.26 15.15 -22.31
C TYR A 54 9.11 14.22 -21.44
N LYS A 55 9.54 14.71 -20.27
CA LYS A 55 10.29 13.92 -19.28
C LYS A 55 9.63 13.98 -17.91
N TRP A 56 9.62 12.85 -17.23
CA TRP A 56 9.14 12.70 -15.85
C TRP A 56 10.27 12.94 -14.88
N LYS A 57 10.11 13.94 -14.00
CA LYS A 57 11.08 14.25 -12.94
C LYS A 57 10.47 13.93 -11.57
N ILE A 58 11.15 13.09 -10.81
CA ILE A 58 10.72 12.67 -9.47
C ILE A 58 11.70 13.28 -8.46
N GLY A 59 11.26 14.28 -7.70
CA GLY A 59 12.11 15.02 -6.77
C GLY A 59 13.33 15.65 -7.41
N ALA A 60 14.51 15.40 -6.84
CA ALA A 60 15.79 15.88 -7.36
C ALA A 60 16.43 14.93 -8.39
N ASN A 61 15.77 13.81 -8.75
CA ASN A 61 16.33 12.83 -9.68
C ASN A 61 16.40 13.38 -11.11
N THR A 62 17.27 12.77 -11.92
CA THR A 62 17.37 13.05 -13.36
C THR A 62 16.03 12.74 -14.05
N PRO A 63 15.51 13.63 -14.91
CA PRO A 63 14.29 13.38 -15.67
C PRO A 63 14.40 12.14 -16.56
N LYS A 64 13.37 11.30 -16.57
CA LYS A 64 13.29 10.05 -17.36
C LYS A 64 12.22 10.16 -18.45
N PRO A 65 12.35 9.47 -19.59
CA PRO A 65 11.33 9.47 -20.64
C PRO A 65 10.06 8.68 -20.26
N SER A 66 10.14 7.78 -19.27
CA SER A 66 9.02 6.96 -18.81
C SER A 66 8.59 7.31 -17.40
N PHE A 67 7.29 7.16 -17.15
CA PHE A 67 6.70 7.27 -15.83
C PHE A 67 6.86 5.96 -15.06
N SER A 68 7.28 6.04 -13.80
CA SER A 68 7.29 4.91 -12.87
C SER A 68 6.36 5.22 -11.70
N SER A 69 5.23 4.50 -11.62
CA SER A 69 4.33 4.58 -10.46
C SER A 69 5.05 4.21 -9.17
N ALA A 70 6.01 3.27 -9.22
CA ALA A 70 6.77 2.82 -8.07
C ALA A 70 7.72 3.90 -7.56
N ASP A 71 8.57 4.46 -8.44
CA ASP A 71 9.49 5.56 -8.09
C ASP A 71 8.72 6.77 -7.57
N THR A 72 7.57 7.07 -8.20
CA THR A 72 6.70 8.19 -7.79
C THR A 72 6.12 7.96 -6.40
N TRP A 73 5.62 6.74 -6.13
CA TRP A 73 5.09 6.38 -4.82
C TRP A 73 6.16 6.46 -3.73
N GLU A 74 7.34 5.90 -3.99
CA GLU A 74 8.47 5.92 -3.06
C GLU A 74 8.89 7.35 -2.70
N HIS A 75 8.94 8.23 -3.70
CA HIS A 75 9.24 9.64 -3.49
C HIS A 75 8.15 10.38 -2.70
N LEU A 76 6.87 10.10 -2.95
CA LEU A 76 5.76 10.80 -2.29
C LEU A 76 5.59 10.38 -0.83
N TYR A 77 5.82 9.11 -0.49
CA TYR A 77 5.41 8.56 0.80
C TYR A 77 6.56 8.19 1.74
N ASN A 78 7.82 8.36 1.33
CA ASN A 78 9.00 7.83 1.99
C ASN A 78 8.92 6.29 2.17
N THR A 79 10.05 5.60 2.11
CA THR A 79 10.09 4.18 2.43
C THR A 79 9.77 4.00 3.92
N HIS A 80 8.59 3.46 4.22
CA HIS A 80 8.30 2.97 5.56
C HIS A 80 9.27 1.83 5.91
N PRO A 81 9.68 1.70 7.17
CA PRO A 81 10.52 0.57 7.59
C PRO A 81 9.79 -0.74 7.25
N GLU A 82 10.54 -1.68 6.69
CA GLU A 82 10.00 -3.00 6.38
C GLU A 82 9.48 -3.65 7.67
N VAL A 83 8.24 -4.10 7.63
CA VAL A 83 7.62 -4.73 8.80
C VAL A 83 8.05 -6.19 8.87
N ASP A 84 8.56 -6.60 10.01
CA ASP A 84 9.16 -7.92 10.23
C ASP A 84 8.18 -9.10 10.06
N TRP A 85 6.87 -8.85 10.10
CA TRP A 85 5.82 -9.84 9.98
C TRP A 85 5.30 -10.05 8.55
N HIS A 86 5.76 -9.26 7.56
CA HIS A 86 5.17 -9.29 6.22
C HIS A 86 5.18 -10.68 5.58
N GLN A 87 6.23 -11.49 5.77
CA GLN A 87 6.33 -12.86 5.23
C GLN A 87 5.45 -13.90 5.94
N SER A 88 4.97 -13.59 7.15
CA SER A 88 3.97 -14.42 7.83
C SER A 88 2.58 -14.21 7.22
N VAL A 89 2.34 -13.05 6.60
CA VAL A 89 1.07 -12.67 5.98
C VAL A 89 1.10 -12.89 4.47
N TRP A 90 2.09 -12.34 3.78
CA TRP A 90 2.25 -12.42 2.34
C TRP A 90 3.30 -13.49 2.00
N PHE A 91 2.84 -14.65 1.52
CA PHE A 91 3.72 -15.74 1.11
C PHE A 91 3.17 -16.45 -0.15
N LYS A 92 4.06 -17.16 -0.85
CA LYS A 92 3.70 -17.91 -2.06
C LYS A 92 2.73 -19.04 -1.71
N GLY A 93 1.60 -19.11 -2.42
CA GLY A 93 0.54 -20.09 -2.18
C GLY A 93 -0.50 -19.65 -1.13
N ALA A 94 -0.41 -18.43 -0.60
CA ALA A 94 -1.43 -17.90 0.29
C ALA A 94 -2.74 -17.60 -0.46
N ILE A 95 -3.87 -17.81 0.20
CA ILE A 95 -5.20 -17.50 -0.33
C ILE A 95 -5.43 -15.99 -0.19
N GLN A 96 -5.64 -15.27 -1.29
CA GLN A 96 -5.63 -13.80 -1.28
C GLN A 96 -6.65 -13.20 -0.30
N LYS A 97 -7.89 -13.72 -0.29
CA LYS A 97 -8.93 -13.26 0.63
C LYS A 97 -8.56 -13.47 2.11
N HIS A 98 -7.87 -14.57 2.46
CA HIS A 98 -7.45 -14.83 3.84
C HIS A 98 -6.26 -13.95 4.23
N THR A 99 -5.33 -13.75 3.30
CA THR A 99 -4.18 -12.86 3.48
C THR A 99 -4.61 -11.43 3.74
N PHE A 100 -5.56 -10.92 2.95
CA PHE A 100 -6.09 -9.56 3.11
C PHE A 100 -6.72 -9.34 4.49
N ILE A 101 -7.56 -10.29 4.95
CA ILE A 101 -8.14 -10.21 6.29
C ILE A 101 -7.08 -10.31 7.38
N THR A 102 -6.08 -11.19 7.21
CA THR A 102 -4.96 -11.32 8.16
C THR A 102 -4.17 -10.01 8.27
N TRP A 103 -3.89 -9.36 7.13
CA TRP A 103 -3.22 -8.06 7.08
C TRP A 103 -4.03 -6.97 7.80
N LEU A 104 -5.32 -6.85 7.53
CA LEU A 104 -6.20 -5.90 8.23
C LEU A 104 -6.27 -6.19 9.74
N THR A 105 -6.29 -7.47 10.12
CA THR A 105 -6.28 -7.89 11.53
C THR A 105 -4.98 -7.45 12.20
N LYS A 106 -3.82 -7.70 11.59
CA LYS A 106 -2.51 -7.28 12.12
C LYS A 106 -2.39 -5.76 12.27
N LEU A 107 -3.00 -4.99 11.37
CA LEU A 107 -3.04 -3.53 11.46
C LEU A 107 -4.12 -2.98 12.40
N ASN A 108 -4.93 -3.84 13.03
CA ASN A 108 -6.12 -3.45 13.81
C ASN A 108 -7.10 -2.55 13.01
N ARG A 109 -7.23 -2.80 11.70
CA ARG A 109 -8.03 -1.99 10.75
C ARG A 109 -9.33 -2.65 10.30
N LEU A 110 -9.76 -3.75 10.93
CA LEU A 110 -11.08 -4.30 10.68
C LEU A 110 -12.14 -3.33 11.23
N SER A 111 -13.03 -2.84 10.35
CA SER A 111 -14.07 -1.88 10.68
C SER A 111 -15.24 -2.56 11.40
N THR A 112 -15.07 -2.91 12.67
CA THR A 112 -16.18 -3.22 13.59
C THR A 112 -15.80 -2.80 15.01
N LYS A 113 -16.80 -2.36 15.78
CA LYS A 113 -16.73 -1.63 17.06
C LYS A 113 -15.93 -2.28 18.20
N GLU A 114 -15.36 -3.45 17.98
CA GLU A 114 -14.38 -4.08 18.85
C GLU A 114 -13.35 -4.71 17.93
N ARG A 115 -12.08 -4.30 18.07
CA ARG A 115 -10.92 -4.91 17.38
C ARG A 115 -11.00 -6.44 17.51
N MET A 116 -10.17 -7.20 16.81
CA MET A 116 -10.04 -8.66 17.00
C MET A 116 -9.49 -9.02 18.41
N HIS A 117 -9.90 -8.33 19.47
CA HIS A 117 -9.64 -8.64 20.88
C HIS A 117 -10.10 -10.03 21.26
N TYR A 118 -11.08 -10.60 20.54
CA TYR A 118 -11.54 -11.98 20.72
C TYR A 118 -10.98 -12.91 19.64
N TRP A 119 -9.66 -12.98 19.55
CA TRP A 119 -9.00 -14.15 18.97
C TRP A 119 -9.43 -15.37 19.82
N ASN A 120 -10.10 -16.36 19.22
CA ASN A 120 -10.43 -17.59 19.92
C ASN A 120 -9.29 -18.60 19.69
N PRO A 121 -8.40 -18.81 20.68
CA PRO A 121 -7.26 -19.71 20.52
C PRO A 121 -7.68 -21.17 20.38
N GLN A 122 -8.94 -21.55 20.67
CA GLN A 122 -9.40 -22.94 20.58
C GLN A 122 -9.39 -23.46 19.14
N VAL A 123 -9.85 -22.65 18.18
CA VAL A 123 -9.86 -23.04 16.76
C VAL A 123 -8.43 -23.21 16.25
N TRP A 124 -7.56 -22.26 16.60
CA TRP A 124 -6.15 -22.30 16.25
C TRP A 124 -5.40 -23.49 16.88
N SER A 125 -5.61 -23.72 18.17
CA SER A 125 -5.01 -24.84 18.91
C SER A 125 -5.46 -26.19 18.38
N PHE A 126 -6.70 -26.30 17.89
CA PHE A 126 -7.20 -27.52 17.28
C PHE A 126 -6.42 -27.93 16.03
N PHE A 127 -6.10 -26.98 15.15
CA PHE A 127 -5.33 -27.28 13.94
C PHE A 127 -3.87 -27.60 14.25
N LEU A 128 -3.29 -26.94 15.26
CA LEU A 128 -1.89 -27.16 15.61
C LEU A 128 -1.62 -28.36 16.51
N SER A 129 -2.60 -28.80 17.30
CA SER A 129 -2.48 -30.05 18.05
C SER A 129 -2.28 -31.25 17.13
N ARG A 130 -2.89 -31.22 15.93
CA ARG A 130 -2.69 -32.21 14.86
C ARG A 130 -1.30 -32.15 14.23
N LEU A 131 -0.61 -31.01 14.34
CA LEU A 131 0.78 -30.84 13.90
C LEU A 131 1.79 -31.05 15.05
N HIS A 132 1.32 -31.40 16.26
CA HIS A 132 2.12 -31.47 17.48
C HIS A 132 2.84 -30.16 17.82
N LEU A 133 2.22 -29.01 17.52
CA LEU A 133 2.75 -27.69 17.80
C LEU A 133 1.97 -27.00 18.92
N VAL A 134 2.68 -26.23 19.74
CA VAL A 134 2.10 -25.41 20.81
C VAL A 134 2.20 -23.94 20.41
N PRO A 135 1.11 -23.34 19.90
CA PRO A 135 1.17 -21.95 19.50
C PRO A 135 1.07 -20.97 20.66
N PRO A 136 1.52 -19.71 20.44
CA PRO A 136 1.13 -18.60 21.29
C PRO A 136 -0.38 -18.32 21.25
N ASN A 137 -0.91 -17.87 22.39
CA ASN A 137 -2.33 -17.52 22.54
C ASN A 137 -2.63 -16.09 22.07
N LEU A 138 -1.63 -15.22 21.99
CA LEU A 138 -1.80 -13.84 21.53
C LEU A 138 -1.60 -13.77 20.01
N LEU A 139 -2.43 -12.96 19.36
CA LEU A 139 -2.42 -12.80 17.91
C LEU A 139 -1.04 -12.32 17.40
N ASP A 140 -0.48 -11.31 18.04
CA ASP A 140 0.80 -10.73 17.64
C ASP A 140 1.96 -11.72 17.79
N ASP A 141 1.98 -12.46 18.90
CA ASP A 141 2.97 -13.51 19.15
C ASP A 141 2.82 -14.66 18.15
N ALA A 142 1.58 -15.06 17.82
CA ALA A 142 1.33 -16.10 16.82
C ALA A 142 1.83 -15.68 15.42
N ILE A 143 1.63 -14.42 15.02
CA ILE A 143 2.14 -13.88 13.76
C ILE A 143 3.68 -13.85 13.73
N GLY A 144 4.30 -13.50 14.85
CA GLY A 144 5.76 -13.58 15.02
C GLY A 144 6.27 -15.01 14.94
N TRP A 145 5.59 -15.95 15.60
CA TRP A 145 5.93 -17.37 15.64
C TRP A 145 5.85 -18.05 14.26
N LEU A 146 4.92 -17.63 13.40
CA LEU A 146 4.75 -18.15 12.03
C LEU A 146 5.95 -17.93 11.09
N LYS A 147 6.94 -17.13 11.49
CA LYS A 147 8.17 -16.96 10.70
C LYS A 147 8.94 -18.28 10.57
N ALA A 148 9.10 -19.01 11.68
CA ALA A 148 9.80 -20.29 11.69
C ALA A 148 9.32 -21.21 12.84
N PRO A 149 8.08 -21.76 12.75
CA PRO A 149 7.57 -22.70 13.74
C PRO A 149 8.43 -23.96 13.91
N THR A 150 8.95 -24.48 12.79
CA THR A 150 9.71 -25.72 12.73
C THR A 150 10.83 -25.64 11.69
N ARG A 151 11.70 -26.66 11.66
CA ARG A 151 12.70 -26.83 10.57
C ARG A 151 12.06 -27.29 9.24
N ASN A 152 10.84 -27.81 9.27
CA ASN A 152 10.17 -28.34 8.10
C ASN A 152 9.35 -27.25 7.38
N LYS A 153 9.76 -26.91 6.16
CA LYS A 153 9.12 -25.86 5.35
C LYS A 153 7.66 -26.16 5.03
N ASN A 154 7.30 -27.43 4.82
CA ASN A 154 5.92 -27.83 4.51
C ASN A 154 5.02 -27.66 5.74
N VAL A 155 5.50 -28.05 6.92
CA VAL A 155 4.78 -27.83 8.19
C VAL A 155 4.59 -26.33 8.45
N ASN A 156 5.62 -25.52 8.18
CA ASN A 156 5.50 -24.07 8.32
C ASN A 156 4.48 -23.47 7.34
N LEU A 157 4.43 -23.97 6.10
CA LEU A 157 3.44 -23.54 5.11
C LEU A 157 2.02 -23.90 5.57
N ILE A 158 1.80 -25.15 6.02
CA ILE A 158 0.51 -25.60 6.54
C ILE A 158 0.10 -24.77 7.77
N ALA A 159 1.02 -24.48 8.69
CA ALA A 159 0.76 -23.64 9.85
C ALA A 159 0.33 -22.21 9.45
N LYS A 160 1.00 -21.61 8.45
CA LYS A 160 0.61 -20.30 7.90
C LYS A 160 -0.78 -20.32 7.26
N LEU A 161 -1.08 -21.34 6.45
CA LEU A 161 -2.39 -21.50 5.81
C LEU A 161 -3.50 -21.70 6.86
N ALA A 162 -3.27 -22.57 7.84
CA ALA A 162 -4.21 -22.85 8.93
C ALA A 162 -4.49 -21.60 9.78
N PHE A 163 -3.47 -20.80 10.06
CA PHE A 163 -3.62 -19.55 10.79
C PHE A 163 -4.48 -18.55 10.03
N GLN A 164 -4.16 -18.30 8.76
CA GLN A 164 -4.93 -17.37 7.93
C GLN A 164 -6.38 -17.83 7.72
N ALA A 165 -6.60 -19.13 7.53
CA ALA A 165 -7.93 -19.71 7.43
C ALA A 165 -8.72 -19.56 8.74
N THR A 166 -8.06 -19.72 9.89
CA THR A 166 -8.66 -19.47 11.22
C THR A 166 -9.12 -18.02 11.35
N LEU A 167 -8.25 -17.06 11.02
CA LEU A 167 -8.60 -15.63 11.07
C LEU A 167 -9.76 -15.28 10.13
N TYR A 168 -9.70 -15.79 8.91
CA TYR A 168 -10.76 -15.57 7.93
C TYR A 168 -12.09 -16.19 8.37
N GLY A 169 -12.07 -17.41 8.89
CA GLY A 169 -13.27 -18.10 9.37
C GLY A 169 -13.93 -17.35 10.53
N ILE A 170 -13.14 -16.87 11.50
CA ILE A 170 -13.63 -16.05 12.61
C ILE A 170 -14.22 -14.73 12.08
N TRP A 171 -13.52 -14.04 11.19
CA TRP A 171 -14.01 -12.80 10.56
C TRP A 171 -15.32 -13.01 9.80
N LYS A 172 -15.39 -14.07 8.98
CA LYS A 172 -16.57 -14.42 8.17
C LYS A 172 -17.78 -14.72 9.06
N GLU A 173 -17.58 -15.49 10.14
CA GLU A 173 -18.65 -15.77 11.10
C GLU A 173 -19.13 -14.50 11.81
N ARG A 174 -18.21 -13.66 12.30
CA ARG A 174 -18.57 -12.38 12.95
C ARG A 174 -19.37 -11.47 12.03
N ASN A 175 -18.95 -11.33 10.76
CA ASN A 175 -19.70 -10.54 9.78
C ASN A 175 -21.05 -11.18 9.47
N THR A 176 -21.12 -12.50 9.40
CA THR A 176 -22.41 -13.20 9.22
C THR A 176 -23.35 -12.89 10.38
N ARG A 177 -22.88 -12.90 11.64
CA ARG A 177 -23.72 -12.57 12.81
C ARG A 177 -24.29 -11.15 12.80
N ILE A 178 -23.55 -10.21 12.22
CA ILE A 178 -24.01 -8.82 12.07
C ILE A 178 -25.15 -8.73 11.05
N HIS A 179 -25.11 -9.58 10.02
CA HIS A 179 -26.08 -9.58 8.92
C HIS A 179 -27.15 -10.68 9.04
N SER A 180 -27.01 -11.60 9.98
CA SER A 180 -27.87 -12.75 10.21
C SER A 180 -27.90 -13.06 11.70
N ASN A 181 -29.09 -13.21 12.28
CA ASN A 181 -29.25 -13.50 13.72
C ASN A 181 -28.99 -14.98 14.06
N VAL A 182 -28.11 -15.64 13.31
CA VAL A 182 -27.80 -17.07 13.40
C VAL A 182 -26.36 -17.24 13.87
N ASN A 183 -26.18 -17.99 14.95
CA ASN A 183 -24.87 -18.30 15.52
C ASN A 183 -24.43 -19.70 15.07
N ARG A 184 -23.34 -19.81 14.32
CA ARG A 184 -22.76 -21.12 13.98
C ARG A 184 -21.79 -21.58 15.07
N PRO A 185 -21.77 -22.89 15.40
CA PRO A 185 -20.81 -23.44 16.35
C PRO A 185 -19.40 -23.45 15.77
N ALA A 186 -18.38 -23.42 16.64
CA ALA A 186 -16.97 -23.46 16.22
C ALA A 186 -16.62 -24.70 15.38
N SER A 187 -17.34 -25.81 15.58
CA SER A 187 -17.21 -27.04 14.80
C SER A 187 -17.48 -26.84 13.30
N SER A 188 -18.44 -26.00 12.93
CA SER A 188 -18.74 -25.69 11.52
C SER A 188 -17.62 -24.89 10.86
N ILE A 189 -16.99 -23.97 11.61
CA ILE A 189 -15.83 -23.19 11.13
C ILE A 189 -14.63 -24.12 10.94
N ILE A 190 -14.41 -25.05 11.87
CA ILE A 190 -13.34 -26.05 11.79
C ILE A 190 -13.51 -26.93 10.54
N ALA A 191 -14.72 -27.42 10.27
CA ALA A 191 -15.01 -28.24 9.08
C ALA A 191 -14.75 -27.47 7.77
N GLU A 192 -15.12 -26.19 7.70
CA GLU A 192 -14.85 -25.36 6.51
C GLU A 192 -13.34 -25.14 6.32
N ILE A 193 -12.60 -24.91 7.40
CA ILE A 193 -11.14 -24.72 7.34
C ILE A 193 -10.43 -26.01 6.93
N GLN A 194 -10.89 -27.19 7.37
CA GLN A 194 -10.30 -28.47 6.96
C GLN A 194 -10.34 -28.66 5.44
N LEU A 195 -11.47 -28.36 4.81
CA LEU A 195 -11.63 -28.42 3.35
C LEU A 195 -10.72 -27.45 2.57
N VAL A 196 -10.15 -26.44 3.23
CA VAL A 196 -9.24 -25.47 2.62
C VAL A 196 -7.77 -25.89 2.76
N ILE A 197 -7.47 -26.77 3.72
CA ILE A 197 -6.10 -27.20 4.05
C ILE A 197 -5.76 -28.58 3.44
N GLU A 198 -6.77 -29.43 3.19
CA GLU A 198 -6.65 -30.66 2.37
C GLU A 198 -6.33 -30.35 0.90
#